data_AF-A0A369LUU3-F1
#
_entry.id   AF-A0A369LUU3-F1
#
_cell.length_a   1.000
_cell.length_b   1.000
_cell.length_c   1.000
_cell.angle_alpha   90.00
_cell.angle_beta   90.00
_cell.angle_gamma   90.00
#
_symmetry.space_group_name_H-M   'P 1'
#
loop_
_entity.id
_entity.type
_entity.pdbx_description
1 polymer ?
#
loop_
_entity_poly.entity_id
_entity_poly.type
_entity_poly.pdbx_seq_one_letter_code
_entity_poly.pdbx_strand_id
1 'polypeptide(L)'
;MQGAASRVSLSFASDRIVDLAVSVDTGSRVVYLDVVAITGDVKVAEEEVEDVIRAVSVETARYALSEADDRGDEQAVATIESFVDSDDAYASGLGRLFETYGLNIHVDNPDGTLALDGMREAGEAGSVNWQ
;
A
#
# COMPACT_ATOMS: atom_id res chain seq x y z
N MET A 1 -8.14 -6.26 8.85
CA MET A 1 -6.97 -5.48 8.37
C MET A 1 -5.72 -6.34 8.17
N GLN A 2 -5.26 -7.08 9.19
CA GLN A 2 -4.08 -7.95 9.07
C GLN A 2 -4.24 -9.10 8.04
N GLY A 3 -5.48 -9.56 7.81
CA GLY A 3 -5.81 -10.50 6.74
C GLY A 3 -5.64 -9.93 5.32
N ALA A 4 -5.84 -8.62 5.12
CA ALA A 4 -5.58 -7.93 3.85
C ALA A 4 -4.08 -7.79 3.59
N ALA A 5 -3.34 -7.36 4.61
CA ALA A 5 -1.88 -7.29 4.60
C ALA A 5 -1.25 -8.66 4.26
N SER A 6 -1.74 -9.73 4.89
CA SER A 6 -1.28 -11.10 4.59
C SER A 6 -1.63 -11.54 3.17
N ARG A 7 -2.82 -11.19 2.65
CA ARG A 7 -3.19 -11.52 1.27
C ARG A 7 -2.30 -10.80 0.27
N VAL A 8 -2.01 -9.52 0.48
CA VAL A 8 -1.17 -8.72 -0.43
C VAL A 8 0.28 -9.18 -0.38
N SER A 9 0.84 -9.41 0.82
CA SER A 9 2.19 -9.99 0.97
C SER A 9 2.32 -11.36 0.29
N LEU A 10 1.22 -12.13 0.18
CA LEU A 10 1.23 -13.45 -0.46
C LEU A 10 0.88 -13.41 -1.96
N SER A 11 0.24 -12.35 -2.46
CA SER A 11 -0.27 -12.25 -3.82
C SER A 11 0.45 -11.24 -4.69
N PHE A 12 1.23 -10.32 -4.11
CA PHE A 12 2.00 -9.35 -4.88
C PHE A 12 3.18 -10.06 -5.54
N ALA A 13 3.10 -10.18 -6.87
CA ALA A 13 4.16 -10.74 -7.69
C ALA A 13 4.68 -9.63 -8.62
N SER A 14 5.91 -9.18 -8.37
CA SER A 14 6.69 -8.37 -9.31
C SER A 14 8.02 -9.08 -9.55
N ASP A 15 8.53 -9.01 -10.78
CA ASP A 15 9.86 -9.55 -11.10
C ASP A 15 10.99 -8.85 -10.34
N ARG A 16 10.69 -7.67 -9.75
CA ARG A 16 11.66 -6.82 -9.06
C ARG A 16 11.47 -6.77 -7.55
N ILE A 17 10.25 -6.96 -7.05
CA ILE A 17 9.99 -7.04 -5.60
C ILE A 17 10.07 -8.50 -5.17
N VAL A 18 11.09 -8.83 -4.38
CA VAL A 18 11.37 -10.21 -3.94
C VAL A 18 10.88 -10.50 -2.52
N ASP A 19 10.62 -9.47 -1.74
CA ASP A 19 9.97 -9.58 -0.44
C ASP A 19 9.11 -8.35 -0.16
N LEU A 20 7.98 -8.56 0.50
CA LEU A 20 7.02 -7.52 0.86
C LEU A 20 6.35 -7.88 2.19
N ALA A 21 6.64 -7.10 3.23
CA ALA A 21 5.91 -7.14 4.48
C ALA A 21 4.98 -5.93 4.61
N VAL A 22 3.70 -6.19 4.88
CA VAL A 22 2.68 -5.18 5.07
C VAL A 22 2.17 -5.24 6.51
N SER A 23 2.09 -4.09 7.17
CA SER A 23 1.46 -3.95 8.48
C SER A 23 0.51 -2.76 8.47
N VAL A 24 -0.62 -2.87 9.17
CA VAL A 24 -1.63 -1.81 9.24
C VAL A 24 -1.89 -1.46 10.69
N ASP A 25 -1.61 -0.21 11.06
CA ASP A 25 -2.03 0.37 12.32
C ASP A 25 -3.35 1.11 12.13
N THR A 26 -4.41 0.50 12.63
CA THR A 26 -5.76 1.03 12.53
C THR A 26 -6.00 2.22 13.46
N GLY A 27 -5.24 2.34 14.55
CA GLY A 27 -5.38 3.42 15.53
C GLY A 27 -4.80 4.73 15.02
N SER A 28 -3.67 4.66 14.31
CA SER A 28 -3.04 5.82 13.65
C SER A 28 -3.42 5.97 12.18
N ARG A 29 -4.18 5.01 11.61
CA ARG A 29 -4.57 4.97 10.19
C ARG A 29 -3.36 4.97 9.24
N VAL A 30 -2.28 4.31 9.66
CA VAL A 30 -1.02 4.19 8.92
C VAL A 30 -0.85 2.77 8.37
N VAL A 31 -0.42 2.66 7.12
CA VAL A 31 0.05 1.41 6.52
C VAL A 31 1.57 1.44 6.45
N TYR A 32 2.23 0.45 7.01
CA TYR A 32 3.67 0.27 6.93
C TYR A 32 4.01 -0.78 5.88
N LEU A 33 4.90 -0.41 4.95
CA LEU A 33 5.42 -1.28 3.92
C LEU A 33 6.93 -1.42 4.10
N ASP A 34 7.39 -2.66 4.18
CA ASP A 34 8.80 -3.01 4.11
C ASP A 34 8.99 -3.83 2.83
N VAL A 35 9.79 -3.30 1.91
CA VAL A 35 9.89 -3.77 0.53
C VAL A 35 11.34 -4.08 0.17
N VAL A 36 11.59 -5.27 -0.34
CA VAL A 36 12.91 -5.64 -0.89
C VAL A 36 12.82 -5.70 -2.41
N ALA A 37 13.55 -4.80 -3.07
CA ALA A 37 13.60 -4.68 -4.52
C ALA A 37 14.99 -5.10 -5.04
N ILE A 38 15.05 -5.98 -6.04
CA ILE A 38 16.29 -6.32 -6.75
C ILE A 38 16.34 -5.52 -8.05
N THR A 39 17.06 -4.41 -8.04
CA THR A 39 17.25 -3.55 -9.21
C THR A 39 18.54 -2.75 -9.12
N GLY A 40 19.17 -2.49 -10.27
CA GLY A 40 20.33 -1.60 -10.37
C GLY A 40 19.97 -0.10 -10.36
N ASP A 41 18.67 0.23 -10.39
CA ASP A 41 18.17 1.60 -10.46
C ASP A 41 17.15 1.86 -9.34
N VAL A 42 17.47 2.81 -8.45
CA VAL A 42 16.63 3.23 -7.34
C VAL A 42 15.29 3.80 -7.82
N LYS A 43 15.27 4.54 -8.94
CA LYS A 43 14.01 5.10 -9.46
C LYS A 43 13.03 4.04 -9.88
N VAL A 44 13.53 2.92 -10.43
CA VAL A 44 12.69 1.76 -10.73
C VAL A 44 12.15 1.14 -9.44
N ALA A 45 12.95 1.06 -8.35
CA ALA A 45 12.45 0.55 -7.07
C ALA A 45 11.35 1.45 -6.49
N GLU A 46 11.52 2.77 -6.55
CA GLU A 46 10.50 3.74 -6.08
C GLU A 46 9.18 3.58 -6.84
N GLU A 47 9.22 3.42 -8.17
CA GLU A 47 8.02 3.22 -9.01
C GLU A 47 7.30 1.91 -8.69
N GLU A 48 8.03 0.80 -8.52
CA GLU A 48 7.46 -0.49 -8.14
C GLU A 48 6.81 -0.43 -6.75
N VAL A 49 7.37 0.34 -5.82
CA VAL A 49 6.79 0.55 -4.50
C VAL A 49 5.49 1.36 -4.58
N GLU A 50 5.36 2.31 -5.51
CA GLU A 50 4.07 2.95 -5.76
C GLU A 50 3.01 1.95 -6.24
N ASP A 51 3.37 0.99 -7.09
CA ASP A 51 2.48 -0.08 -7.52
C ASP A 51 2.09 -1.02 -6.37
N VAL A 52 3.03 -1.34 -5.47
CA VAL A 52 2.73 -2.05 -4.21
C VAL A 52 1.71 -1.28 -3.39
N ILE A 53 1.92 0.03 -3.17
CA ILE A 53 0.99 0.88 -2.42
C ILE A 53 -0.41 0.82 -3.05
N ARG A 54 -0.51 0.90 -4.38
CA ARG A 54 -1.77 0.79 -5.11
C ARG A 54 -2.46 -0.55 -4.84
N ALA A 55 -1.73 -1.66 -4.99
CA ALA A 55 -2.27 -3.01 -4.76
C ALA A 55 -2.71 -3.24 -3.31
N VAL A 56 -1.90 -2.82 -2.32
CA VAL A 56 -2.23 -2.94 -0.89
C VAL A 56 -3.53 -2.24 -0.55
N SER A 57 -3.72 -1.05 -1.13
CA SER A 57 -4.88 -0.23 -0.83
C SER A 57 -6.16 -0.79 -1.41
N VAL A 58 -6.11 -1.31 -2.65
CA VAL A 58 -7.23 -2.00 -3.30
C VAL A 58 -7.70 -3.16 -2.44
N GLU A 59 -6.78 -4.05 -2.06
CA GLU A 59 -7.12 -5.23 -1.27
C GLU A 59 -7.57 -4.90 0.14
N THR A 60 -7.00 -3.85 0.76
CA THR A 60 -7.44 -3.41 2.08
C THR A 60 -8.84 -2.82 2.06
N ALA A 61 -9.18 -2.04 1.01
CA ALA A 61 -10.53 -1.53 0.80
C ALA A 61 -11.54 -2.66 0.58
N ARG A 62 -11.22 -3.65 -0.27
CA ARG A 62 -12.05 -4.85 -0.49
C ARG A 62 -12.28 -5.64 0.79
N TYR A 63 -11.24 -5.81 1.59
CA TYR A 63 -11.34 -6.51 2.87
C TYR A 63 -12.20 -5.74 3.87
N ALA A 64 -12.02 -4.42 3.97
CA ALA A 64 -12.84 -3.58 4.84
C ALA A 64 -14.32 -3.59 4.44
N LEU A 65 -14.60 -3.60 3.13
CA LEU A 65 -15.96 -3.74 2.60
C LEU A 65 -16.58 -5.08 2.99
N SER A 66 -15.85 -6.18 2.81
CA SER A 66 -16.29 -7.51 3.22
C SER A 66 -16.57 -7.59 4.72
N GLU A 67 -15.71 -7.02 5.58
CA GLU A 67 -15.94 -7.00 7.03
C GLU A 67 -17.11 -6.09 7.45
N ALA A 68 -17.38 -5.01 6.72
CA ALA A 68 -18.54 -4.17 6.96
C ALA A 68 -19.83 -4.88 6.57
N ASP A 69 -19.85 -5.56 5.43
CA ASP A 69 -20.98 -6.36 4.94
C ASP A 69 -21.28 -7.54 5.87
N ASP A 70 -20.26 -8.30 6.29
CA ASP A 70 -20.40 -9.42 7.24
C ASP A 70 -20.99 -8.98 8.59
N ARG A 71 -20.77 -7.71 8.98
CA ARG A 71 -21.31 -7.12 10.21
C ARG A 71 -22.68 -6.46 10.01
N GLY A 72 -23.16 -6.35 8.78
CA GLY A 72 -24.38 -5.61 8.43
C GLY A 72 -24.28 -4.11 8.68
N ASP A 73 -23.07 -3.54 8.62
CA ASP A 73 -22.83 -2.11 8.85
C ASP A 73 -22.98 -1.32 7.54
N GLU A 74 -24.24 -1.08 7.15
CA GLU A 74 -24.60 -0.39 5.90
C GLU A 74 -23.97 1.01 5.79
N GLN A 75 -23.74 1.69 6.92
CA GLN A 75 -23.10 3.01 6.93
C GLN A 75 -21.60 2.90 6.61
N ALA A 76 -20.90 1.90 7.14
CA ALA A 76 -19.52 1.63 6.81
C ALA A 76 -19.37 1.21 5.34
N VAL A 77 -20.27 0.36 4.82
CA VAL A 77 -20.32 -0.04 3.40
C VAL A 77 -20.44 1.19 2.51
N ALA A 78 -21.47 2.02 2.70
CA ALA A 78 -21.68 3.21 1.87
C ALA A 78 -20.51 4.21 1.96
N THR A 79 -19.88 4.32 3.13
CA THR A 79 -18.70 5.17 3.32
C THR A 79 -17.51 4.64 2.51
N ILE A 80 -17.23 3.34 2.58
CA ILE A 80 -16.13 2.72 1.82
C ILE A 80 -16.39 2.80 0.32
N GLU A 81 -17.60 2.46 -0.14
CA GLU A 81 -17.97 2.55 -1.55
C GLU A 81 -17.85 3.98 -2.10
N SER A 82 -18.20 5.00 -1.30
CA SER A 82 -18.03 6.41 -1.69
C SER A 82 -16.59 6.84 -1.90
N PHE A 83 -15.62 6.09 -1.37
CA PHE A 83 -14.19 6.33 -1.58
C PHE A 83 -13.64 5.61 -2.82
N VAL A 84 -14.43 4.72 -3.44
CA VAL A 84 -13.98 3.63 -4.29
C VAL A 84 -14.66 3.68 -5.69
N ASP A 85 -15.04 4.87 -6.14
CA ASP A 85 -15.97 5.07 -7.27
C ASP A 85 -15.46 4.67 -8.70
N SER A 86 -14.31 3.97 -8.83
CA SER A 86 -13.84 3.27 -10.05
C SER A 86 -12.58 2.42 -9.78
N ASP A 87 -12.19 1.54 -10.72
CA ASP A 87 -10.92 0.78 -10.67
C ASP A 87 -9.68 1.70 -10.64
N ASP A 88 -9.74 2.89 -11.24
CA ASP A 88 -8.71 3.94 -11.11
C ASP A 88 -8.84 4.74 -9.80
N ALA A 89 -10.04 4.81 -9.22
CA ALA A 89 -10.30 5.49 -7.94
C ALA A 89 -9.77 4.69 -6.75
N TYR A 90 -9.64 3.36 -6.84
CA TYR A 90 -8.91 2.62 -5.81
C TYR A 90 -7.45 3.07 -5.71
N ALA A 91 -6.82 3.47 -6.83
CA ALA A 91 -5.45 3.97 -6.90
C ALA A 91 -5.32 5.46 -6.50
N SER A 92 -6.32 6.31 -6.77
CA SER A 92 -6.29 7.74 -6.38
C SER A 92 -6.97 8.04 -5.03
N GLY A 93 -7.87 7.16 -4.58
CA GLY A 93 -8.53 7.14 -3.26
C GLY A 93 -7.67 6.55 -2.14
N LEU A 94 -6.44 6.13 -2.47
CA LEU A 94 -5.36 5.68 -1.59
C LEU A 94 -5.20 6.50 -0.30
N GLY A 95 -5.53 7.79 -0.33
CA GLY A 95 -5.44 8.69 0.81
C GLY A 95 -6.68 8.82 1.70
N ARG A 96 -7.84 8.27 1.31
CA ARG A 96 -9.09 8.51 2.06
C ARG A 96 -9.39 7.44 3.10
N LEU A 97 -9.02 6.19 2.82
CA LEU A 97 -9.15 5.09 3.77
C LEU A 97 -8.01 5.10 4.81
N PHE A 98 -6.77 5.33 4.37
CA PHE A 98 -5.58 5.49 5.20
C PHE A 98 -4.93 6.84 4.94
N GLU A 99 -4.53 7.51 6.02
CA GLU A 99 -4.03 8.89 5.94
C GLU A 99 -2.55 8.92 5.54
N THR A 100 -1.81 7.82 5.76
CA THR A 100 -0.34 7.79 5.56
C THR A 100 0.18 6.38 5.27
N TYR A 101 1.20 6.30 4.41
CA TYR A 101 2.04 5.12 4.23
C TYR A 101 3.45 5.41 4.74
N GLY A 102 3.94 4.60 5.67
CA GLY A 102 5.35 4.54 6.04
C GLY A 102 6.05 3.50 5.19
N LEU A 103 7.17 3.86 4.57
CA LEU A 103 7.86 3.03 3.60
C LEU A 103 9.29 2.80 4.07
N ASN A 104 9.71 1.55 4.07
CA ASN A 104 11.11 1.15 4.13
C ASN A 104 11.40 0.32 2.88
N ILE A 105 12.40 0.73 2.09
CA ILE A 105 12.81 0.03 0.88
C ILE A 105 14.26 -0.39 1.00
N HIS A 106 14.50 -1.67 0.77
CA HIS A 106 15.81 -2.23 0.57
C HIS A 106 16.03 -2.48 -0.94
N VAL A 107 16.89 -1.69 -1.57
CA VAL A 107 17.28 -1.84 -2.97
C VAL A 107 18.58 -2.64 -3.06
N ASP A 108 18.48 -3.90 -3.46
CA ASP A 108 19.61 -4.77 -3.71
C ASP A 108 20.13 -4.58 -5.13
N ASN A 109 21.38 -4.11 -5.23
CA ASN A 109 22.10 -3.91 -6.48
C ASN A 109 23.48 -4.61 -6.45
N PRO A 110 24.20 -4.68 -7.58
CA PRO A 110 25.50 -5.36 -7.63
C PRO A 110 26.58 -4.77 -6.69
N ASP A 111 26.41 -3.52 -6.25
CA ASP A 111 27.35 -2.80 -5.39
C ASP A 111 26.99 -2.92 -3.89
N GLY A 112 25.80 -3.45 -3.57
CA GLY A 112 25.31 -3.68 -2.21
C GLY A 112 23.83 -3.34 -2.03
N THR A 113 23.37 -3.40 -0.78
CA THR A 113 21.99 -3.04 -0.41
C THR A 113 21.94 -1.56 -0.01
N LEU A 114 21.04 -0.79 -0.62
CA LEU A 114 20.70 0.57 -0.21
C LEU A 114 19.37 0.54 0.54
N ALA A 115 19.33 1.09 1.76
CA ALA A 115 18.08 1.30 2.49
C ALA A 115 17.59 2.73 2.28
N LEU A 116 16.31 2.88 1.95
CA LEU A 116 15.62 4.15 1.74
C LEU A 116 14.38 4.18 2.63
N ASP A 117 14.20 5.26 3.37
CA ASP A 117 12.98 5.50 4.11
C ASP A 117 12.11 6.50 3.36
N GLY A 118 10.80 6.30 3.38
CA GLY A 118 9.85 7.15 2.68
C GLY A 118 8.56 7.34 3.46
N MET A 119 7.92 8.47 3.23
CA MET A 119 6.55 8.68 3.70
C MET A 119 5.68 9.17 2.55
N ARG A 120 4.53 8.54 2.38
CA ARG A 120 3.51 9.00 1.44
C ARG A 120 2.27 9.43 2.18
N GLU A 121 1.96 10.72 2.10
CA GLU A 121 0.73 11.29 2.62
C GLU A 121 -0.44 11.04 1.64
N ALA A 122 -1.64 10.94 2.20
CA ALA A 122 -2.89 10.85 1.49
C ALA A 122 -3.19 12.06 0.55
N GLY A 123 -3.62 11.81 -0.69
CA GLY A 123 -4.22 12.82 -1.58
C GLY A 123 -4.10 12.52 -3.08
N GLU A 124 -4.89 13.21 -3.91
CA GLU A 124 -4.86 13.10 -5.40
C GLU A 124 -3.47 13.42 -5.99
N ALA A 125 -2.66 14.18 -5.25
CA ALA A 125 -1.31 14.59 -5.62
C ALA A 125 -0.21 13.95 -4.73
N GLY A 126 -0.53 12.91 -3.95
CA GLY A 126 0.39 12.33 -2.96
C GLY A 126 1.61 11.66 -3.60
N SER A 127 2.65 12.45 -3.86
CA SER A 127 4.00 11.98 -4.21
C SER A 127 4.70 11.47 -2.96
N VAL A 128 5.47 10.40 -3.09
CA VAL A 128 6.29 9.91 -1.97
C VAL A 128 7.41 10.92 -1.66
N ASN A 129 7.54 11.28 -0.39
CA ASN A 129 8.71 12.01 0.10
C ASN A 129 9.75 10.99 0.55
N TRP A 130 10.72 10.71 -0.33
CA TRP A 130 11.90 9.87 -0.04
C TRP A 130 12.93 10.65 0.76
N GLN A 131 13.56 10.02 1.76
CA GLN A 131 14.58 10.62 2.64
C GLN A 131 15.87 9.80 2.69
#